data_AF-A0A0J7ISA5-F1
#
_entry.id   AF-A0A0J7ISA5-F1
#
_cell.length_a   1.000
_cell.length_b   1.000
_cell.length_c   1.000
_cell.angle_alpha   90.00
_cell.angle_beta   90.00
_cell.angle_gamma   90.00
#
_symmetry.space_group_name_H-M   'P 1'
#
loop_
_entity.id
_entity.type
_entity.pdbx_description
1 polymer ?
#
loop_
_entity_poly.entity_id
_entity_poly.type
_entity_poly.pdbx_seq_one_letter_code
_entity_poly.pdbx_strand_id
1 'polypeptide(L)'
;MAQSVLPQKNQIQVDDLYISLKNNKIILRSKRLNKEVKPYLTNAHNYSANPLPVYHFLCDLYSQNIQSGIYFNWGDLKNIYNFLPRVEYQNIVLSKASWKITNKEIKKISLLLNSKERLFSELEDWRKMKQIPQWVQWVKSDNKLTINLGNFDLVKMFIDSVKNEGFIIIEEFLYNENDNFKREFIFPLYKNDK
;
A
#
# COMPACT_ATOMS: atom_id res chain seq x y z
N MET A 1 15.01 2.04 -19.34
CA MET A 1 13.99 2.99 -19.80
C MET A 1 13.34 2.43 -21.05
N ALA A 2 12.01 2.47 -21.13
CA ALA A 2 11.31 2.06 -22.35
C ALA A 2 11.58 3.08 -23.48
N GLN A 3 11.80 2.61 -24.70
CA GLN A 3 11.91 3.46 -25.88
C GLN A 3 10.55 3.59 -26.56
N SER A 4 10.26 4.78 -27.09
CA SER A 4 9.04 4.98 -27.86
C SER A 4 9.10 4.19 -29.16
N VAL A 5 8.03 3.47 -29.47
CA VAL A 5 7.85 2.75 -30.74
C VAL A 5 7.33 3.65 -31.87
N LEU A 6 7.04 4.92 -31.58
CA LEU A 6 6.56 5.88 -32.57
C LEU A 6 7.71 6.39 -33.46
N PRO A 7 7.42 6.83 -34.70
CA PRO A 7 8.42 7.47 -35.55
C PRO A 7 9.09 8.67 -34.87
N GLN A 8 10.38 8.92 -35.18
CA GLN A 8 11.18 9.97 -34.52
C GLN A 8 10.53 11.36 -34.54
N LYS A 9 9.81 11.71 -35.62
CA LYS A 9 9.08 12.99 -35.75
C LYS A 9 7.99 13.19 -34.68
N ASN A 10 7.46 12.08 -34.13
CA ASN A 10 6.45 12.03 -33.10
C ASN A 10 7.04 11.90 -31.68
N GLN A 11 8.36 11.81 -31.55
CA GLN A 11 9.04 11.80 -30.25
C GLN A 11 9.46 13.23 -29.87
N ILE A 12 9.36 13.55 -28.58
CA ILE A 12 9.85 14.79 -27.99
C ILE A 12 11.06 14.42 -27.16
N GLN A 13 12.23 14.86 -27.60
CA GLN A 13 13.49 14.63 -26.89
C GLN A 13 13.61 15.62 -25.71
N VAL A 14 14.40 15.25 -24.70
CA VAL A 14 14.54 16.05 -23.48
C VAL A 14 15.16 17.43 -23.76
N ASP A 15 16.09 17.51 -24.70
CA ASP A 15 16.74 18.76 -25.15
C ASP A 15 15.80 19.70 -25.93
N ASP A 16 14.65 19.20 -26.41
CA ASP A 16 13.59 20.01 -27.01
C ASP A 16 12.66 20.64 -25.95
N LEU A 17 12.77 20.24 -24.68
CA LEU A 17 11.90 20.70 -23.60
C LEU A 17 12.42 21.98 -22.96
N TYR A 18 11.57 23.00 -22.95
CA TYR A 18 11.81 24.30 -22.33
C TYR A 18 10.85 24.46 -21.15
N ILE A 19 11.35 25.05 -20.06
CA ILE A 19 10.57 25.31 -18.84
C ILE A 19 10.40 26.82 -18.68
N SER A 20 9.22 27.24 -18.27
CA SER A 20 8.93 28.62 -17.88
C SER A 20 7.97 28.66 -16.68
N LEU A 21 7.99 29.75 -15.93
CA LEU A 21 7.05 30.00 -14.84
C LEU A 21 6.06 31.08 -15.29
N LYS A 22 4.76 30.77 -15.25
CA LYS A 22 3.69 31.73 -15.58
C LYS A 22 2.56 31.57 -14.59
N ASN A 23 2.15 32.67 -13.94
CA ASN A 23 1.04 32.68 -12.96
C ASN A 23 1.21 31.59 -11.88
N ASN A 24 2.41 31.47 -11.31
CA ASN A 24 2.77 30.47 -10.30
C ASN A 24 2.61 29.00 -10.78
N LYS A 25 2.60 28.76 -12.09
CA LYS A 25 2.55 27.43 -12.71
C LYS A 25 3.79 27.20 -13.56
N ILE A 26 4.40 26.03 -13.40
CA ILE A 26 5.45 25.54 -14.28
C ILE A 26 4.80 25.11 -15.60
N ILE A 27 5.28 25.69 -16.71
CA ILE A 27 4.87 25.38 -18.07
C ILE A 27 6.04 24.72 -18.79
N LEU A 28 5.82 23.50 -19.26
CA LEU A 28 6.74 22.74 -20.11
C LEU A 28 6.32 22.91 -21.58
N ARG A 29 7.25 23.28 -22.46
CA ARG A 29 6.97 23.54 -23.88
C ARG A 29 8.00 22.85 -24.77
N SER A 30 7.58 22.27 -25.88
CA SER A 30 8.48 21.82 -26.94
C SER A 30 8.93 23.03 -27.77
N LYS A 31 10.25 23.21 -27.93
CA LYS A 31 10.82 24.27 -28.76
C LYS A 31 10.41 24.10 -30.22
N ARG A 32 10.58 22.89 -30.76
CA ARG A 32 10.27 22.53 -32.14
C ARG A 32 8.80 22.67 -32.49
N LEU A 33 7.90 22.25 -31.60
CA LEU A 33 6.46 22.27 -31.86
C LEU A 33 5.78 23.58 -31.45
N ASN A 34 6.46 24.40 -30.64
CA ASN A 34 5.89 25.60 -30.02
C ASN A 34 4.57 25.32 -29.28
N LYS A 35 4.49 24.18 -28.57
CA LYS A 35 3.29 23.72 -27.85
C LYS A 35 3.61 23.31 -26.42
N GLU A 36 2.68 23.57 -25.51
CA GLU A 36 2.74 23.05 -24.14
C GLU A 36 2.74 21.52 -24.17
N VAL A 37 3.61 20.92 -23.37
CA VAL A 37 3.76 19.48 -23.22
C VAL A 37 3.23 19.10 -21.84
N LYS A 38 2.27 18.18 -21.81
CA LYS A 38 1.72 17.60 -20.58
C LYS A 38 2.25 16.17 -20.46
N PRO A 39 3.26 15.91 -19.60
CA PRO A 39 3.71 14.55 -19.36
C PRO A 39 2.64 13.75 -18.61
N TYR A 40 2.52 12.46 -18.92
CA TYR A 40 1.65 11.51 -18.22
C TYR A 40 2.42 10.24 -17.95
N LEU A 41 2.31 9.72 -16.73
CA LEU A 41 2.76 8.37 -16.38
C LEU A 41 1.57 7.42 -16.47
N THR A 42 1.55 6.54 -17.46
CA THR A 42 0.41 5.66 -17.77
C THR A 42 0.59 4.24 -17.22
N ASN A 43 1.47 4.05 -16.24
CA ASN A 43 1.74 2.77 -15.60
C ASN A 43 1.91 2.94 -14.08
N ALA A 44 1.94 1.83 -13.34
CA ALA A 44 2.07 1.81 -11.88
C ALA A 44 3.53 1.87 -11.39
N HIS A 45 4.46 2.42 -12.18
CA HIS A 45 5.86 2.52 -11.77
C HIS A 45 6.03 3.51 -10.61
N ASN A 46 6.66 3.06 -9.52
CA ASN A 46 7.02 3.93 -8.40
C ASN A 46 8.20 4.84 -8.80
N TYR A 47 7.88 5.98 -9.39
CA TYR A 47 8.89 6.95 -9.84
C TYR A 47 9.57 7.69 -8.68
N SER A 48 9.16 7.54 -7.41
CA SER A 48 9.82 8.19 -6.27
C SER A 48 10.99 7.36 -5.72
N ALA A 49 11.03 6.06 -5.97
CA ALA A 49 12.03 5.12 -5.43
C ALA A 49 13.32 5.08 -6.27
N ASN A 50 13.99 6.23 -6.46
CA ASN A 50 15.26 6.40 -7.19
C ASN A 50 15.18 6.52 -8.74
N PRO A 51 14.49 7.53 -9.30
CA PRO A 51 14.54 7.82 -10.73
C PRO A 51 15.71 8.75 -11.13
N LEU A 52 15.92 8.86 -12.45
CA LEU A 52 16.65 10.00 -13.00
C LEU A 52 15.92 11.32 -12.67
N PRO A 53 16.63 12.40 -12.27
CA PRO A 53 16.00 13.67 -11.87
C PRO A 53 15.04 14.26 -12.91
N VAL A 54 15.40 14.16 -14.19
CA VAL A 54 14.54 14.62 -15.30
C VAL A 54 13.23 13.84 -15.35
N TYR A 55 13.29 12.52 -15.17
CA TYR A 55 12.09 11.69 -15.15
C TYR A 55 11.20 11.98 -13.94
N HIS A 56 11.80 12.15 -12.75
CA HIS A 56 11.06 12.56 -11.54
C HIS A 56 10.34 13.89 -11.77
N PHE A 57 11.03 14.90 -12.29
CA PHE A 57 10.46 16.21 -12.55
C PHE A 57 9.28 16.14 -13.52
N LEU A 58 9.39 15.37 -14.61
CA LEU A 58 8.28 15.19 -15.55
C LEU A 58 7.08 14.48 -14.91
N CYS A 59 7.31 13.51 -14.01
CA CYS A 59 6.24 12.86 -13.26
C CYS A 59 5.59 13.83 -12.24
N ASP A 60 6.37 14.64 -11.54
CA ASP A 60 5.82 15.64 -10.61
C ASP A 60 5.01 16.71 -11.35
N LEU A 61 5.45 17.11 -12.55
CA LEU A 61 4.75 18.11 -13.34
C LEU A 61 3.33 17.64 -13.74
N TYR A 62 3.13 16.34 -13.94
CA TYR A 62 1.80 15.76 -14.14
C TYR A 62 0.88 16.02 -12.93
N SER A 63 1.41 15.87 -11.71
CA SER A 63 0.64 16.07 -10.47
C SER A 63 0.41 17.54 -10.10
N GLN A 64 1.02 18.50 -10.83
CA GLN A 64 0.85 19.92 -10.57
C GLN A 64 -0.63 20.32 -10.66
N ASN A 65 -1.19 20.78 -9.54
CA ASN A 65 -2.60 21.16 -9.38
C ASN A 65 -3.60 20.00 -9.56
N ILE A 66 -3.17 18.75 -9.38
CA ILE A 66 -4.04 17.58 -9.37
C ILE A 66 -3.94 16.89 -8.01
N GLN A 67 -5.09 16.59 -7.40
CA GLN A 67 -5.16 15.67 -6.28
C GLN A 67 -4.82 14.27 -6.79
N SER A 68 -3.63 13.75 -6.44
CA SER A 68 -3.09 12.50 -6.98
C SER A 68 -3.83 11.24 -6.50
N GLY A 69 -4.66 11.35 -5.46
CA GLY A 69 -5.48 10.26 -4.99
C GLY A 69 -6.37 10.65 -3.82
N ILE A 70 -7.37 9.81 -3.56
CA ILE A 70 -8.24 9.87 -2.39
C ILE A 70 -7.97 8.60 -1.58
N TYR A 71 -7.48 8.75 -0.36
CA TYR A 71 -7.23 7.65 0.55
C TYR A 71 -7.45 8.09 1.99
N PHE A 72 -7.81 7.13 2.84
CA PHE A 72 -7.86 7.34 4.28
C PHE A 72 -6.47 7.10 4.89
N ASN A 73 -6.09 7.93 5.87
CA ASN A 73 -4.84 7.76 6.61
C ASN A 73 -5.06 8.11 8.09
N TRP A 74 -4.64 7.20 8.96
CA TRP A 74 -4.68 7.40 10.42
C TRP A 74 -3.72 8.50 10.93
N GLY A 75 -2.82 9.01 10.08
CA GLY A 75 -1.83 10.00 10.45
C GLY A 75 -0.93 9.49 11.56
N ASP A 76 -0.68 10.32 12.57
CA ASP A 76 0.18 9.99 13.70
C ASP A 76 -0.44 8.99 14.68
N LEU A 77 -1.77 8.78 14.63
CA LEU A 77 -2.46 7.84 15.53
C LEU A 77 -1.93 6.41 15.35
N LYS A 78 -1.46 6.05 14.15
CA LYS A 78 -0.84 4.74 13.87
C LYS A 78 0.44 4.49 14.66
N ASN A 79 1.11 5.55 15.12
CA ASN A 79 2.34 5.47 15.90
C ASN A 79 2.06 5.37 17.40
N ILE A 80 0.88 5.84 17.83
CA ILE A 80 0.47 5.94 19.24
C ILE A 80 -0.29 4.70 19.69
N TYR A 81 -1.20 4.19 18.85
CA TYR A 81 -2.09 3.09 19.23
C TYR A 81 -1.61 1.74 18.71
N ASN A 82 -1.82 0.70 19.52
CA ASN A 82 -1.56 -0.68 19.13
C ASN A 82 -2.75 -1.35 18.42
N PHE A 83 -3.91 -0.68 18.41
CA PHE A 83 -5.11 -1.12 17.71
C PHE A 83 -5.75 0.09 17.03
N LEU A 84 -6.11 -0.08 15.77
CA LEU A 84 -6.88 0.87 15.00
C LEU A 84 -8.14 0.15 14.52
N PRO A 85 -9.35 0.69 14.80
CA PRO A 85 -10.59 0.04 14.40
C PRO A 85 -10.74 0.09 12.88
N ARG A 86 -11.69 -0.70 12.36
CA ARG A 86 -12.11 -0.57 10.96
C ARG A 86 -12.79 0.79 10.76
N VAL A 87 -12.49 1.44 9.63
CA VAL A 87 -13.16 2.67 9.21
C VAL A 87 -14.01 2.35 8.00
N GLU A 88 -15.31 2.60 8.13
CA GLU A 88 -16.30 2.35 7.10
C GLU A 88 -17.06 3.64 6.76
N TYR A 89 -17.40 3.81 5.49
CA TYR A 89 -18.40 4.75 5.04
C TYR A 89 -19.47 3.98 4.28
N GLN A 90 -20.67 3.90 4.85
CA GLN A 90 -21.74 3.02 4.36
C GLN A 90 -21.24 1.57 4.20
N ASN A 91 -21.25 1.02 2.99
CA ASN A 91 -20.77 -0.32 2.68
C ASN A 91 -19.32 -0.36 2.16
N ILE A 92 -18.55 0.72 2.32
CA ILE A 92 -17.17 0.84 1.84
C ILE A 92 -16.22 0.82 3.04
N VAL A 93 -15.36 -0.20 3.11
CA VAL A 93 -14.25 -0.24 4.07
C VAL A 93 -13.11 0.65 3.56
N LEU A 94 -12.90 1.79 4.23
CA LEU A 94 -11.82 2.74 3.94
C LEU A 94 -10.49 2.33 4.58
N SER A 95 -10.55 1.68 5.75
CA SER A 95 -9.40 1.13 6.45
C SER A 95 -9.81 -0.12 7.22
N LYS A 96 -9.04 -1.20 7.08
CA LYS A 96 -9.25 -2.42 7.86
C LYS A 96 -8.82 -2.20 9.31
N ALA A 97 -9.47 -2.89 10.23
CA ALA A 97 -8.99 -3.01 11.60
C ALA A 97 -7.57 -3.58 11.58
N SER A 98 -6.67 -2.98 12.35
CA SER A 98 -5.26 -3.36 12.40
C SER A 98 -4.70 -3.34 13.81
N TRP A 99 -3.76 -4.25 14.06
CA TRP A 99 -3.10 -4.43 15.34
C TRP A 99 -1.59 -4.38 15.17
N LYS A 100 -0.93 -3.57 15.99
CA LYS A 100 0.52 -3.57 16.15
C LYS A 100 0.90 -4.59 17.21
N ILE A 101 1.61 -5.63 16.79
CA ILE A 101 2.07 -6.70 17.68
C ILE A 101 3.57 -6.51 17.93
N THR A 102 3.93 -6.39 19.20
CA THR A 102 5.32 -6.12 19.59
C THR A 102 6.17 -7.38 19.55
N ASN A 103 7.50 -7.22 19.39
CA ASN A 103 8.43 -8.35 19.47
C ASN A 103 8.32 -9.13 20.79
N LYS A 104 8.00 -8.45 21.91
CA LYS A 104 7.80 -9.09 23.22
C LYS A 104 6.65 -10.10 23.19
N GLU A 105 5.55 -9.74 22.56
CA GLU A 105 4.39 -10.63 22.41
C GLU A 105 4.71 -11.80 21.49
N ILE A 106 5.36 -11.53 20.34
CA ILE A 106 5.78 -12.57 19.40
C ILE A 106 6.70 -13.58 20.10
N LYS A 107 7.67 -13.09 20.89
CA LYS A 107 8.57 -13.95 21.66
C LYS A 107 7.81 -14.81 22.66
N LYS A 108 6.85 -14.25 23.41
CA LYS A 108 6.01 -15.02 24.34
C LYS A 108 5.32 -16.20 23.65
N ILE A 109 4.71 -15.96 22.49
CA ILE A 109 4.03 -17.00 21.71
C ILE A 109 5.05 -18.01 21.14
N SER A 110 6.21 -17.54 20.67
CA SER A 110 7.25 -18.40 20.09
C SER A 110 7.80 -19.47 21.04
N LEU A 111 7.86 -19.18 22.34
CA LEU A 111 8.30 -20.14 23.36
C LEU A 111 7.36 -21.34 23.52
N LEU A 112 6.13 -21.23 23.03
CA LEU A 112 5.09 -22.26 23.11
C LEU A 112 5.05 -23.17 21.88
N LEU A 113 5.89 -22.93 20.85
CA LEU A 113 5.87 -23.69 19.59
C LEU A 113 6.10 -25.20 19.77
N ASN A 114 6.71 -25.63 20.88
CA ASN A 114 6.97 -27.04 21.19
C ASN A 114 5.73 -27.77 21.75
N SER A 115 4.64 -27.07 22.07
CA SER A 115 3.42 -27.66 22.62
C SER A 115 2.17 -27.09 21.95
N LYS A 116 1.58 -27.87 21.04
CA LYS A 116 0.42 -27.48 20.22
C LYS A 116 -0.79 -27.05 21.06
N GLU A 117 -1.12 -27.79 22.13
CA GLU A 117 -2.25 -27.49 23.00
C GLU A 117 -2.07 -26.18 23.76
N ARG A 118 -0.90 -25.99 24.38
CA ARG A 118 -0.58 -24.75 25.11
C ARG A 118 -0.54 -23.54 24.18
N LEU A 119 0.04 -23.71 22.98
CA LEU A 119 0.09 -22.67 21.97
C LEU A 119 -1.32 -22.20 21.59
N PHE A 120 -2.24 -23.12 21.30
CA PHE A 120 -3.59 -22.75 20.91
C PHE A 120 -4.41 -22.14 22.03
N SER A 121 -4.27 -22.63 23.27
CA SER A 121 -4.92 -22.01 24.43
C SER A 121 -4.47 -20.55 24.57
N GLU A 122 -3.15 -20.31 24.60
CA GLU A 122 -2.60 -18.96 24.73
C GLU A 122 -2.96 -18.07 23.54
N LEU A 123 -2.92 -18.59 22.31
CA LEU A 123 -3.30 -17.82 21.12
C LEU A 123 -4.77 -17.43 21.13
N GLU A 124 -5.65 -18.30 21.59
CA GLU A 124 -7.08 -18.01 21.66
C GLU A 124 -7.38 -16.98 22.75
N ASP A 125 -6.73 -17.09 23.91
CA ASP A 125 -6.84 -16.08 24.98
C ASP A 125 -6.28 -14.72 24.51
N TRP A 126 -5.12 -14.71 23.87
CA TRP A 126 -4.50 -13.51 23.29
C TRP A 126 -5.40 -12.87 22.23
N ARG A 127 -5.97 -13.67 21.32
CA ARG A 127 -6.93 -13.21 20.30
C ARG A 127 -8.16 -12.59 20.94
N LYS A 128 -8.80 -13.27 21.90
CA LYS A 128 -10.01 -12.78 22.57
C LYS A 128 -9.76 -11.48 23.33
N MET A 129 -8.66 -11.42 24.08
CA MET A 129 -8.25 -10.21 24.83
C MET A 129 -8.09 -9.00 23.91
N LYS A 130 -7.48 -9.19 22.72
CA LYS A 130 -7.23 -8.12 21.75
C LYS A 130 -8.32 -7.97 20.69
N GLN A 131 -9.38 -8.78 20.75
CA GLN A 131 -10.45 -8.85 19.74
C GLN A 131 -9.92 -9.08 18.31
N ILE A 132 -8.85 -9.87 18.19
CA ILE A 132 -8.27 -10.23 16.90
C ILE A 132 -9.11 -11.36 16.28
N PRO A 133 -9.50 -11.30 14.99
CA PRO A 133 -10.23 -12.37 14.31
C PRO A 133 -9.33 -13.58 13.97
N GLN A 134 -9.93 -14.74 13.67
CA GLN A 134 -9.15 -15.99 13.52
C GLN A 134 -8.29 -15.92 12.26
N TRP A 135 -8.83 -15.29 11.22
CA TRP A 135 -8.14 -15.01 9.99
C TRP A 135 -7.62 -13.59 10.01
N VAL A 136 -6.31 -13.47 9.86
CA VAL A 136 -5.59 -12.19 9.79
C VAL A 136 -4.67 -12.19 8.58
N GLN A 137 -4.16 -11.02 8.24
CA GLN A 137 -3.09 -10.88 7.27
C GLN A 137 -1.97 -10.04 7.88
N TRP A 138 -0.73 -10.54 7.82
CA TRP A 138 0.44 -9.75 8.15
C TRP A 138 0.79 -8.84 6.99
N VAL A 139 0.97 -7.55 7.26
CA VAL A 139 1.28 -6.53 6.26
C VAL A 139 2.71 -6.06 6.43
N LYS A 140 3.48 -6.16 5.34
CA LYS A 140 4.85 -5.66 5.23
C LYS A 140 5.00 -4.92 3.91
N SER A 141 4.82 -3.61 3.94
CA SER A 141 4.73 -2.75 2.75
C SER A 141 3.65 -3.28 1.80
N ASP A 142 3.99 -3.60 0.55
CA ASP A 142 3.06 -4.12 -0.45
C ASP A 142 2.79 -5.63 -0.31
N ASN A 143 3.55 -6.32 0.53
CA ASN A 143 3.39 -7.75 0.74
C ASN A 143 2.39 -8.04 1.87
N LYS A 144 1.49 -8.98 1.62
CA LYS A 144 0.51 -9.45 2.60
C LYS A 144 0.56 -10.98 2.70
N LEU A 145 0.65 -11.50 3.92
CA LEU A 145 0.60 -12.94 4.20
C LEU A 145 -0.66 -13.25 5.01
N THR A 146 -1.59 -14.02 4.44
CA THR A 146 -2.80 -14.46 5.16
C THR A 146 -2.50 -15.63 6.08
N ILE A 147 -2.97 -15.56 7.33
CA ILE A 147 -2.75 -16.58 8.36
C ILE A 147 -4.09 -16.94 9.02
N ASN A 148 -4.37 -18.23 9.10
CA ASN A 148 -5.41 -18.76 9.99
C ASN A 148 -4.77 -19.10 11.33
N LEU A 149 -5.09 -18.33 12.36
CA LEU A 149 -4.54 -18.52 13.72
C LEU A 149 -5.05 -19.81 14.41
N GLY A 150 -6.05 -20.48 13.83
CA GLY A 150 -6.49 -21.82 14.23
C GLY A 150 -5.75 -22.97 13.54
N ASN A 151 -4.80 -22.69 12.64
CA ASN A 151 -3.98 -23.70 11.97
C ASN A 151 -2.55 -23.67 12.49
N PHE A 152 -2.07 -24.80 13.05
CA PHE A 152 -0.80 -24.88 13.74
C PHE A 152 0.39 -24.63 12.81
N ASP A 153 0.38 -25.21 11.62
CA ASP A 153 1.48 -25.11 10.67
C ASP A 153 1.61 -23.68 10.14
N LEU A 154 0.48 -23.04 9.83
CA LEU A 154 0.45 -21.63 9.42
C LEU A 154 0.93 -20.70 10.53
N VAL A 155 0.50 -20.93 11.78
CA VAL A 155 0.96 -20.17 12.95
C VAL A 155 2.47 -20.34 13.15
N LYS A 156 2.98 -21.56 13.05
CA LYS A 156 4.41 -21.84 13.20
C LYS A 156 5.23 -21.11 12.13
N MET A 157 4.85 -21.26 10.86
CA MET A 157 5.48 -20.55 9.74
C MET A 157 5.42 -19.03 9.91
N PHE A 158 4.29 -18.50 10.38
CA PHE A 158 4.12 -17.09 10.65
C PHE A 158 5.09 -16.60 11.72
N ILE A 159 5.12 -17.24 12.90
CA ILE A 159 6.00 -16.86 14.01
C ILE A 159 7.47 -16.92 13.58
N ASP A 160 7.87 -17.97 12.86
CA ASP A 160 9.23 -18.09 12.34
C ASP A 160 9.61 -16.96 11.38
N SER A 161 8.63 -16.44 10.63
CA SER A 161 8.80 -15.31 9.71
C SER A 161 8.89 -13.95 10.42
N VAL A 162 8.30 -13.80 11.61
CA VAL A 162 8.18 -12.50 12.31
C VAL A 162 9.01 -12.37 13.59
N LYS A 163 9.59 -13.45 14.13
CA LYS A 163 10.29 -13.45 15.44
C LYS A 163 11.44 -12.46 15.58
N ASN A 164 12.03 -12.05 14.46
CA ASN A 164 13.14 -11.09 14.41
C ASN A 164 12.69 -9.64 14.14
N GLU A 165 11.41 -9.42 13.85
CA GLU A 165 10.85 -8.08 13.61
C GLU A 165 10.66 -7.34 14.94
N GLY A 166 10.97 -6.04 14.98
CA GLY A 166 10.78 -5.22 16.19
C GLY A 166 9.29 -5.07 16.57
N PHE A 167 8.44 -4.94 15.57
CA PHE A 167 7.00 -5.08 15.66
C PHE A 167 6.46 -5.49 14.29
N ILE A 168 5.23 -5.98 14.25
CA ILE A 168 4.51 -6.24 13.01
C ILE A 168 3.14 -5.59 13.05
N ILE A 169 2.57 -5.35 11.87
CA ILE A 169 1.18 -4.95 11.71
C ILE A 169 0.41 -6.12 11.12
N ILE A 170 -0.63 -6.56 11.83
CA ILE A 170 -1.63 -7.49 11.28
C ILE A 170 -2.92 -6.73 11.02
N GLU A 171 -3.59 -7.04 9.92
CA GLU A 171 -4.95 -6.56 9.60
C GLU A 171 -5.93 -7.72 9.68
N GLU A 172 -7.21 -7.40 9.87
CA GLU A 172 -8.27 -8.39 9.68
C GLU A 172 -8.30 -8.90 8.23
N PHE A 173 -8.78 -10.13 8.06
CA PHE A 173 -8.98 -10.75 6.76
C PHE A 173 -10.48 -10.97 6.50
N LEU A 174 -11.02 -10.28 5.50
CA LEU A 174 -12.47 -10.21 5.22
C LEU A 174 -12.94 -11.16 4.10
N TYR A 175 -12.03 -11.90 3.48
CA TYR A 175 -12.31 -12.62 2.23
C TYR A 175 -12.58 -14.11 2.43
N ASN A 176 -12.70 -14.58 3.67
CA ASN A 176 -12.94 -15.99 4.02
C ASN A 176 -14.42 -16.31 4.32
N GLU A 177 -15.31 -15.32 4.31
CA GLU A 177 -16.69 -15.50 4.79
C GLU A 177 -17.61 -16.16 3.75
N ASN A 178 -17.35 -15.96 2.45
CA ASN A 178 -18.29 -16.33 1.38
C ASN A 178 -17.70 -17.22 0.27
N ASP A 179 -16.39 -17.21 0.05
CA ASP A 179 -15.74 -17.94 -1.04
C ASP A 179 -14.25 -18.21 -0.71
N ASN A 180 -13.64 -19.17 -1.40
CA ASN A 180 -12.22 -19.52 -1.30
C ASN A 180 -11.31 -18.61 -2.16
N PHE A 181 -11.90 -17.76 -3.00
CA PHE A 181 -11.14 -16.89 -3.91
C PHE A 181 -11.12 -15.43 -3.43
N LYS A 182 -9.91 -14.88 -3.34
CA LYS A 182 -9.71 -13.44 -3.23
C LYS A 182 -9.74 -12.82 -4.63
N ARG A 183 -10.65 -11.87 -4.86
CA ARG A 183 -10.75 -11.11 -6.11
C ARG A 183 -10.45 -9.64 -5.84
N GLU A 184 -9.73 -9.00 -6.75
CA GLU A 184 -9.45 -7.58 -6.73
C GLU A 184 -9.93 -6.97 -8.05
N PHE A 185 -10.64 -5.85 -7.94
CA PHE A 185 -11.22 -5.14 -9.08
C PHE A 185 -10.70 -3.70 -9.07
N ILE A 186 -10.30 -3.21 -10.24
CA ILE A 186 -9.82 -1.83 -10.42
C ILE A 186 -10.88 -1.07 -11.21
N PHE A 187 -11.47 -0.05 -10.60
CA PHE A 187 -12.48 0.79 -11.21
C PHE A 187 -11.90 2.17 -11.52
N PRO A 188 -11.82 2.59 -12.79
CA PRO A 188 -11.46 3.95 -13.12
C PRO A 188 -12.62 4.89 -12.74
N LEU A 189 -12.30 5.97 -12.02
CA LEU A 189 -13.24 7.01 -11.64
C LEU A 189 -12.86 8.31 -12.36
N TYR A 190 -13.85 9.00 -12.90
CA TYR A 190 -13.67 10.27 -13.61
C TYR A 190 -14.48 11.35 -12.92
N LYS A 191 -13.95 12.57 -12.91
CA LYS A 191 -14.73 13.74 -12.50
C LYS A 191 -15.80 13.97 -13.57
N ASN A 192 -17.07 13.98 -13.16
CA ASN A 192 -18.13 14.47 -14.05
C ASN A 192 -17.95 15.98 -14.16
N ASP A 193 -17.65 16.46 -15.36
CA ASP A 193 -17.71 17.88 -15.67
C ASP A 193 -19.18 18.31 -15.60
N LYS A 194 -19.53 19.05 -14.54
CA LYS A 194 -20.74 19.87 -14.48
C LYS A 194 -20.33 21.32 -14.76
#